data_AF-A0A397IFS8-F1
#
_entry.id   AF-A0A397IFS8-F1
#
_cell.length_a   1.000
_cell.length_b   1.000
_cell.length_c   1.000
_cell.angle_alpha   90.00
_cell.angle_beta   90.00
_cell.angle_gamma   90.00
#
_symmetry.space_group_name_H-M   'P 1'
#
loop_
_entity.id
_entity.type
_entity.pdbx_description
1 polymer ?
#
loop_
_entity_poly.entity_id
_entity_poly.type
_entity_poly.pdbx_seq_one_letter_code
_entity_poly.pdbx_strand_id
1 'polypeptide(L)'
;MEINENTSIEEWLLTANIVFKIWRKEAKKEINEKITEKIKKNIKKRQANLKDNPKTMIDSILGRWKKQIITDRILIQNKNDKTKIIRNPTKIKNEIKKHMEKWMANSNNDEEEEISNTLKQIIIKATNNNITKAKIPKNRTTKNNYYKLNIVQAVNKLSRTIRKTKKEKEKMGKI
;
A
#
# COMPACT_ATOMS: atom_id res chain seq x y z
N MET A 1 1.72 -62.86 15.11
CA MET A 1 1.04 -62.07 14.07
C MET A 1 1.99 -60.96 13.68
N GLU A 2 2.76 -61.17 12.62
CA GLU A 2 3.62 -60.12 12.06
C GLU A 2 2.72 -59.09 11.40
N ILE A 3 2.70 -57.88 11.97
CA ILE A 3 2.06 -56.74 11.32
C ILE A 3 2.94 -56.42 10.12
N ASN A 4 2.40 -56.61 8.92
CA ASN A 4 3.10 -56.35 7.66
C ASN A 4 3.33 -54.83 7.57
N GLU A 5 4.54 -54.38 7.91
CA GLU A 5 4.91 -52.96 8.04
C GLU A 5 4.57 -52.15 6.77
N ASN A 6 4.60 -52.79 5.60
CA ASN A 6 4.23 -52.20 4.32
C ASN A 6 2.77 -51.74 4.28
N THR A 7 1.84 -52.50 4.86
CA THR A 7 0.41 -52.15 4.90
C THR A 7 0.16 -50.95 5.81
N SER A 8 0.90 -50.85 6.91
CA SER A 8 0.81 -49.71 7.84
C SER A 8 1.30 -48.40 7.21
N ILE A 9 2.35 -48.46 6.39
CA ILE A 9 2.89 -47.29 5.67
C ILE A 9 1.91 -46.79 4.61
N GLU A 10 1.26 -47.70 3.87
CA GLU A 10 0.28 -47.35 2.84
C GLU A 10 -0.96 -46.67 3.43
N GLU A 11 -1.48 -47.18 4.55
CA GLU A 11 -2.59 -46.58 5.29
C GLU A 11 -2.24 -45.19 5.82
N TRP A 12 -1.01 -45.01 6.32
CA TRP A 12 -0.52 -43.72 6.78
C TRP A 12 -0.43 -42.71 5.63
N LEU A 13 0.08 -43.13 4.45
CA LEU A 13 0.17 -42.28 3.25
C LEU A 13 -1.22 -41.88 2.73
N LEU A 14 -2.18 -42.80 2.73
CA LEU A 14 -3.57 -42.51 2.38
C LEU A 14 -4.17 -41.47 3.34
N THR A 15 -3.99 -41.69 4.63
CA THR A 15 -4.48 -40.77 5.67
C THR A 15 -3.84 -39.38 5.53
N ALA A 16 -2.51 -39.30 5.35
CA ALA A 16 -1.79 -38.06 5.15
C ALA A 16 -2.28 -37.29 3.91
N ASN A 17 -2.56 -37.99 2.81
CA ASN A 17 -3.10 -37.40 1.59
C ASN A 17 -4.52 -36.84 1.79
N ILE A 18 -5.38 -37.55 2.53
CA ILE A 18 -6.74 -37.09 2.85
C ILE A 18 -6.65 -35.83 3.71
N VAL A 19 -5.85 -35.85 4.78
CA VAL A 19 -5.63 -34.70 5.65
C VAL A 19 -5.11 -33.51 4.84
N PHE A 20 -4.09 -33.70 4.00
CA PHE A 20 -3.55 -32.64 3.16
C PHE A 20 -4.61 -32.02 2.24
N LYS A 21 -5.46 -32.84 1.61
CA LYS A 21 -6.55 -32.36 0.74
C LYS A 21 -7.56 -31.51 1.52
N ILE A 22 -7.94 -31.94 2.72
CA ILE A 22 -8.85 -31.20 3.61
C ILE A 22 -8.24 -29.85 3.98
N TRP A 23 -7.00 -29.85 4.47
CA TRP A 23 -6.30 -28.63 4.88
C TRP A 23 -6.12 -27.65 3.71
N ARG A 24 -5.77 -28.15 2.53
CA ARG A 24 -5.65 -27.33 1.32
C ARG A 24 -6.98 -26.70 0.92
N LYS A 25 -8.09 -27.45 1.03
CA LYS A 25 -9.44 -26.94 0.74
C LYS A 25 -9.82 -25.82 1.71
N GLU A 26 -9.56 -26.02 3.00
CA GLU A 26 -9.88 -25.01 4.02
C GLU A 26 -9.03 -23.75 3.88
N ALA A 27 -7.72 -23.90 3.65
CA ALA A 27 -6.84 -22.76 3.38
C ALA A 27 -7.27 -21.98 2.13
N LYS A 28 -7.68 -22.66 1.07
CA LYS A 28 -8.20 -22.01 -0.15
C LYS A 28 -9.48 -21.23 0.15
N LYS A 29 -10.38 -21.80 0.95
CA LYS A 29 -11.62 -21.14 1.38
C LYS A 29 -11.32 -19.87 2.18
N GLU A 30 -10.43 -19.94 3.17
CA GLU A 30 -10.03 -18.79 3.97
C GLU A 30 -9.41 -17.66 3.11
N ILE A 31 -8.56 -18.01 2.15
CA ILE A 31 -7.98 -17.04 1.20
C ILE A 31 -9.08 -16.37 0.38
N ASN A 32 -10.03 -17.14 -0.15
CA ASN A 32 -11.13 -16.64 -0.94
C ASN A 32 -12.05 -15.71 -0.13
N GLU A 33 -12.32 -16.05 1.13
CA GLU A 33 -13.09 -15.19 2.04
C GLU A 33 -12.39 -13.85 2.27
N LYS A 34 -11.08 -13.85 2.55
CA LYS A 34 -10.29 -12.62 2.71
C LYS A 34 -10.28 -11.77 1.44
N ILE A 35 -10.16 -12.38 0.27
CA ILE A 35 -10.23 -11.68 -1.02
C ILE A 35 -11.61 -11.04 -1.20
N THR A 36 -12.67 -11.81 -0.94
CA THR A 36 -14.05 -11.36 -1.07
C THR A 36 -14.34 -10.18 -0.14
N GLU A 37 -13.92 -10.25 1.12
CA GLU A 37 -14.09 -9.16 2.08
C GLU A 37 -13.33 -7.90 1.67
N LYS A 38 -12.12 -8.06 1.12
CA LYS A 38 -11.36 -6.93 0.57
C LYS A 38 -12.09 -6.29 -0.62
N ILE A 39 -12.66 -7.08 -1.52
CA ILE A 39 -13.44 -6.61 -2.66
C ILE A 39 -14.68 -5.85 -2.17
N LYS A 40 -15.47 -6.45 -1.28
CA LYS A 40 -16.66 -5.81 -0.68
C LYS A 40 -16.32 -4.47 -0.04
N LYS A 41 -15.22 -4.41 0.74
CA LYS A 41 -14.77 -3.17 1.37
C LYS A 41 -14.41 -2.09 0.36
N ASN A 42 -13.73 -2.46 -0.73
CA ASN A 42 -13.38 -1.52 -1.79
C ASN A 42 -14.63 -1.01 -2.53
N ILE A 43 -15.60 -1.87 -2.79
CA ILE A 43 -16.89 -1.49 -3.41
C ILE A 43 -17.63 -0.50 -2.51
N LYS A 44 -17.80 -0.81 -1.22
CA LYS A 44 -18.46 0.09 -0.26
C LYS A 44 -17.79 1.47 -0.21
N LYS A 45 -16.45 1.49 -0.22
CA LYS A 45 -15.69 2.75 -0.24
C LYS A 45 -15.93 3.54 -1.55
N ARG A 46 -15.99 2.86 -2.69
CA ARG A 46 -16.29 3.50 -3.99
C ARG A 46 -17.71 4.06 -4.03
N GLN A 47 -18.69 3.34 -3.48
CA GLN A 47 -20.08 3.80 -3.37
C GLN A 47 -20.18 5.05 -2.49
N ALA A 48 -19.52 5.08 -1.33
CA ALA A 48 -19.44 6.27 -0.50
C ALA A 48 -18.77 7.44 -1.26
N ASN A 49 -17.64 7.18 -1.91
CA ASN A 49 -16.95 8.18 -2.71
C ASN A 49 -17.78 8.67 -3.90
N LEU A 50 -18.63 7.85 -4.51
CA LEU A 50 -19.50 8.30 -5.61
C LEU A 50 -20.44 9.41 -5.15
N LYS A 51 -20.98 9.31 -3.93
CA LYS A 51 -21.86 10.32 -3.33
C LYS A 51 -21.09 11.58 -2.92
N ASP A 52 -19.97 11.41 -2.21
CA ASP A 52 -19.27 12.55 -1.57
C ASP A 52 -18.17 13.18 -2.44
N ASN A 53 -17.46 12.36 -3.23
CA ASN A 53 -16.30 12.79 -4.03
C ASN A 53 -16.10 11.90 -5.28
N PRO A 54 -16.92 12.09 -6.33
CA PRO A 54 -16.96 11.20 -7.50
C PRO A 54 -15.61 11.09 -8.23
N LYS A 55 -14.81 12.16 -8.23
CA LYS A 55 -13.44 12.14 -8.78
C LYS A 55 -12.57 11.06 -8.14
N THR A 56 -12.61 10.93 -6.80
CA THR A 56 -11.82 9.91 -6.10
C THR A 56 -12.32 8.48 -6.33
N MET A 57 -13.60 8.30 -6.65
CA MET A 57 -14.13 7.01 -7.08
C MET A 57 -13.56 6.64 -8.45
N ILE A 58 -13.61 7.56 -9.42
CA ILE A 58 -13.08 7.37 -10.77
C ILE A 58 -11.58 7.08 -10.74
N ASP A 59 -10.80 7.86 -9.99
CA ASP A 59 -9.36 7.63 -9.82
C ASP A 59 -9.06 6.23 -9.24
N SER A 60 -9.92 5.74 -8.33
CA SER A 60 -9.79 4.39 -7.75
C SER A 60 -10.14 3.26 -8.72
N ILE A 61 -11.00 3.49 -9.71
CA ILE A 61 -11.32 2.52 -10.76
C ILE A 61 -10.21 2.50 -11.80
N LEU A 62 -9.79 3.67 -12.26
CA LEU A 62 -8.77 3.85 -13.29
C LEU A 62 -7.34 3.59 -12.78
N GLY A 63 -7.17 3.30 -11.49
CA GLY A 63 -5.85 3.07 -10.89
C GLY A 63 -4.94 4.29 -10.98
N ARG A 64 -5.50 5.50 -11.00
CA ARG A 64 -4.72 6.74 -11.10
C ARG A 64 -4.05 7.03 -9.76
N TRP A 65 -2.72 6.95 -9.75
CA TRP A 65 -1.93 7.28 -8.58
C TRP A 65 -1.88 8.80 -8.43
N LYS A 66 -2.29 9.32 -7.27
CA LYS A 66 -2.09 10.74 -6.95
C LYS A 66 -0.59 10.99 -6.85
N LYS A 67 -0.02 11.65 -7.85
CA LYS A 67 1.34 12.17 -7.77
C LYS A 67 1.35 13.29 -6.72
N GLN A 68 2.02 13.06 -5.60
CA GLN A 68 2.21 14.08 -4.58
C GLN A 68 3.61 14.67 -4.79
N ILE A 69 3.66 15.97 -5.05
CA ILE A 69 4.92 16.73 -5.01
C ILE A 69 5.18 17.04 -3.54
N ILE A 70 6.31 16.58 -3.02
CA ILE A 70 6.78 16.89 -1.67
C ILE A 70 7.99 17.81 -1.83
N THR A 71 7.88 19.02 -1.29
CA THR A 71 8.94 20.01 -1.34
C THR A 71 9.50 20.17 0.06
N ASP A 72 10.77 19.81 0.25
CA ASP A 72 11.42 19.88 1.57
C ASP A 72 11.94 21.28 1.88
N ARG A 73 12.24 22.07 0.86
CA ARG A 73 12.86 23.40 0.98
C ARG A 73 12.43 24.34 -0.14
N ILE A 74 12.25 25.61 0.20
CA ILE A 74 12.08 26.70 -0.78
C ILE A 74 13.23 27.68 -0.60
N LEU A 75 13.82 28.09 -1.72
CA LEU A 75 14.82 29.16 -1.80
C LEU A 75 14.16 30.41 -2.36
N ILE A 76 14.16 31.50 -1.58
CA ILE A 76 13.67 32.80 -2.04
C ILE A 76 14.89 33.70 -2.22
N GLN A 77 15.18 34.07 -3.46
CA GLN A 77 16.20 35.06 -3.79
C GLN A 77 15.59 36.45 -3.65
N ASN A 78 16.13 37.26 -2.75
CA ASN A 78 15.79 38.68 -2.67
C ASN A 78 16.77 39.50 -3.52
N LYS A 79 16.34 40.69 -3.97
CA LYS A 79 17.13 41.63 -4.80
C LYS A 79 18.50 42.05 -4.22
N ASN A 80 18.79 41.72 -2.96
CA ASN A 80 20.02 42.09 -2.25
C ASN A 80 20.95 40.87 -2.04
N ASP A 81 20.92 39.87 -2.94
CA ASP A 81 21.69 38.62 -2.91
C ASP A 81 21.56 37.73 -1.65
N LYS A 82 20.71 38.13 -0.69
CA LYS A 82 20.42 37.32 0.49
C LYS A 82 19.39 36.24 0.14
N THR A 83 19.84 35.00 0.11
CA THR A 83 18.97 33.83 -0.12
C THR A 83 18.29 33.42 1.20
N LYS A 84 16.96 33.45 1.24
CA LYS A 84 16.18 32.96 2.38
C LYS A 84 15.78 31.50 2.15
N ILE A 85 16.20 30.62 3.04
CA ILE A 85 15.86 29.19 2.99
C ILE A 85 14.71 28.90 3.94
N ILE A 86 13.60 28.37 3.42
CA ILE A 86 12.46 27.94 4.23
C ILE A 86 12.43 26.41 4.25
N ARG A 87 12.51 25.82 5.44
CA ARG A 87 12.46 24.35 5.66
C ARG A 87 11.22 23.88 6.42
N ASN A 88 10.43 24.81 6.96
CA ASN A 88 9.25 24.47 7.76
C ASN A 88 8.09 24.05 6.83
N PRO A 89 7.52 22.83 6.96
CA PRO A 89 6.51 22.32 6.05
C PRO A 89 5.26 23.20 5.90
N THR A 90 4.79 23.80 6.99
CA THR A 90 3.60 24.66 6.99
C THR A 90 3.87 25.96 6.24
N LYS A 91 5.08 26.53 6.43
CA LYS A 91 5.51 27.74 5.71
C LYS A 91 5.74 27.46 4.23
N ILE A 92 6.34 26.32 3.89
CA ILE A 92 6.52 25.86 2.50
C ILE A 92 5.17 25.77 1.78
N LYS A 93 4.19 25.12 2.41
CA LYS A 93 2.84 24.96 1.83
C LYS A 93 2.18 26.32 1.56
N ASN A 94 2.28 27.24 2.50
CA ASN A 94 1.70 28.57 2.36
C ASN A 94 2.38 29.39 1.26
N GLU A 95 3.71 29.33 1.15
CA GLU A 95 4.43 30.04 0.09
C GLU A 95 4.15 29.45 -1.30
N ILE A 96 4.10 28.12 -1.44
CA ILE A 96 3.69 27.49 -2.70
C ILE A 96 2.26 27.90 -3.07
N LYS A 97 1.35 27.91 -2.10
CA LYS A 97 -0.04 28.35 -2.32
C LYS A 97 -0.10 29.80 -2.83
N LYS A 98 0.57 30.73 -2.15
CA LYS A 98 0.64 32.13 -2.57
C LYS A 98 1.25 32.30 -3.95
N HIS A 99 2.33 31.58 -4.24
CA HIS A 99 2.99 31.64 -5.54
C HIS A 99 2.06 31.17 -6.67
N MET A 100 1.36 30.05 -6.47
CA MET A 100 0.38 29.53 -7.42
C MET A 100 -0.80 30.48 -7.60
N GLU A 101 -1.32 31.07 -6.52
CA GLU A 101 -2.40 32.08 -6.58
C GLU A 101 -1.98 33.31 -7.39
N LYS A 102 -0.76 33.81 -7.16
CA LYS A 102 -0.21 34.94 -7.92
C LYS A 102 0.03 34.60 -9.39
N TRP A 103 0.54 33.42 -9.67
CA TRP A 103 0.74 32.94 -11.05
C TRP A 103 -0.60 32.85 -11.80
N MET A 104 -1.62 32.27 -11.16
CA MET A 104 -2.97 32.18 -11.74
C MET A 104 -3.68 33.53 -11.90
N ALA A 105 -3.38 34.52 -11.06
CA ALA A 105 -3.95 35.86 -11.17
C ALA A 105 -3.36 36.69 -12.33
N ASN A 106 -2.21 36.27 -12.87
CA ASN A 106 -1.52 36.97 -13.96
C ASN A 106 -1.74 36.31 -15.34
N SER A 107 -2.57 35.26 -15.44
CA SER A 107 -3.00 34.65 -16.72
C SER A 107 -4.06 35.52 -17.38
N ASN A 108 -3.65 36.62 -18.02
CA ASN A 108 -4.50 37.41 -18.90
C ASN A 108 -4.38 36.88 -20.34
N ASN A 109 -4.89 35.67 -20.59
CA ASN A 109 -5.21 35.19 -21.93
C ASN A 109 -6.61 34.57 -21.87
N ASP A 110 -7.54 35.12 -22.65
CA ASP A 110 -8.99 34.97 -22.44
C ASP A 110 -9.55 33.53 -22.58
N GLU A 111 -8.77 32.57 -23.09
CA GLU A 111 -9.12 31.13 -23.09
C GLU A 111 -8.71 30.40 -21.79
N GLU A 112 -7.75 30.95 -21.02
CA GLU A 112 -7.26 30.36 -19.77
C GLU A 112 -8.16 30.68 -18.56
N GLU A 113 -9.03 31.69 -18.65
CA GLU A 113 -9.87 32.11 -17.52
C GLU A 113 -10.95 31.07 -17.17
N GLU A 114 -11.51 30.38 -18.16
CA GLU A 114 -12.50 29.32 -17.94
C GLU A 114 -11.86 28.06 -17.33
N ILE A 115 -10.64 27.71 -17.79
CA ILE A 115 -9.80 26.64 -17.23
C ILE A 115 -9.32 26.99 -15.82
N SER A 116 -8.93 28.25 -15.59
CA SER A 116 -8.53 28.79 -14.29
C SER A 116 -9.71 28.77 -13.31
N ASN A 117 -10.90 29.13 -13.75
CA ASN A 117 -12.11 29.11 -12.92
C ASN A 117 -12.57 27.67 -12.58
N THR A 118 -12.47 26.73 -13.51
CA THR A 118 -12.70 25.30 -13.21
C THR A 118 -11.65 24.74 -12.26
N LEU A 119 -10.37 25.11 -12.41
CA LEU A 119 -9.30 24.71 -11.49
C LEU A 119 -9.47 25.32 -10.10
N LYS A 120 -9.86 26.60 -10.00
CA LYS A 120 -10.20 27.28 -8.72
C LYS A 120 -11.31 26.52 -8.00
N GLN A 121 -12.38 26.14 -8.71
CA GLN A 121 -13.49 25.36 -8.14
C GLN A 121 -13.06 23.96 -7.69
N ILE A 122 -12.20 23.28 -8.44
CA ILE A 122 -11.65 21.96 -8.08
C ILE A 122 -10.76 22.06 -6.83
N ILE A 123 -9.94 23.10 -6.74
CA ILE A 123 -9.04 23.34 -5.60
C ILE A 123 -9.84 23.69 -4.35
N ILE A 124 -10.82 24.59 -4.44
CA ILE A 124 -11.71 24.97 -3.33
C ILE A 124 -12.48 23.73 -2.81
N LYS A 125 -13.04 22.91 -3.72
CA LYS A 125 -13.68 21.64 -3.36
C LYS A 125 -12.68 20.67 -2.72
N ALA A 126 -11.44 20.60 -3.19
CA ALA A 126 -10.40 19.73 -2.64
C ALA A 126 -9.84 20.20 -1.30
N THR A 127 -9.83 21.51 -1.03
CA THR A 127 -9.45 22.08 0.27
C THR A 127 -10.58 21.94 1.29
N ASN A 128 -11.83 22.15 0.89
CA ASN A 128 -12.98 22.05 1.79
C ASN A 128 -13.31 20.59 2.14
N ASN A 129 -13.11 19.64 1.21
CA ASN A 129 -13.26 18.20 1.47
C ASN A 129 -12.10 17.57 2.28
N ASN A 130 -11.05 18.33 2.62
CA ASN A 130 -9.92 17.87 3.43
C ASN A 130 -9.88 18.48 4.85
N ILE A 131 -10.82 19.36 5.20
CA ILE A 131 -10.81 20.03 6.51
C ILE A 131 -11.65 19.28 7.56
N THR A 132 -12.59 18.42 7.17
CA THR A 132 -13.35 17.60 8.13
C THR A 132 -12.80 16.18 8.22
N LYS A 133 -11.98 15.93 9.26
CA LYS A 133 -11.58 14.63 9.82
C LYS A 133 -10.37 13.87 9.23
N ALA A 134 -9.35 14.55 8.70
CA ALA A 134 -8.04 13.92 8.56
C ALA A 134 -7.30 13.88 9.91
N LYS A 135 -7.74 13.00 10.82
CA LYS A 135 -6.96 12.60 12.01
C LYS A 135 -5.70 11.92 11.47
N ILE A 136 -4.55 12.60 11.55
CA ILE A 136 -3.25 12.02 11.17
C ILE A 136 -3.08 10.72 11.96
N PRO A 137 -3.02 9.53 11.32
CA PRO A 137 -2.77 8.32 12.06
C PRO A 137 -1.30 8.34 12.48
N LYS A 138 -1.03 8.73 13.72
CA LYS A 138 0.20 8.33 14.40
C LYS A 138 0.19 6.80 14.44
N ASN A 139 1.23 6.19 13.87
CA ASN A 139 1.47 4.74 13.76
C ASN A 139 0.78 4.04 12.57
N ARG A 140 1.49 3.95 11.45
CA ARG A 140 1.29 2.92 10.42
C ARG A 140 2.61 2.26 10.02
N THR A 141 3.33 1.69 10.98
CA THR A 141 3.90 0.36 10.74
C THR A 141 2.72 -0.61 10.70
N THR A 142 2.18 -0.83 9.49
CA THR A 142 1.05 -1.74 9.35
C THR A 142 1.47 -3.12 9.84
N LYS A 143 0.76 -3.67 10.83
CA LYS A 143 0.91 -5.04 11.38
C LYS A 143 1.17 -6.09 10.27
N ASN A 144 0.61 -5.85 9.08
CA ASN A 144 0.76 -6.65 7.88
C ASN A 144 2.19 -6.76 7.31
N ASN A 145 3.06 -5.78 7.53
CA ASN A 145 4.46 -5.84 7.11
C ASN A 145 5.31 -6.69 8.07
N TYR A 146 4.99 -6.67 9.37
CA TYR A 146 5.65 -7.49 10.39
C TYR A 146 5.39 -8.99 10.18
N TYR A 147 4.14 -9.38 9.91
CA TYR A 147 3.81 -10.79 9.61
C TYR A 147 4.48 -11.27 8.32
N LYS A 148 4.55 -10.43 7.27
CA LYS A 148 5.28 -10.76 6.05
C LYS A 148 6.78 -10.94 6.31
N LEU A 149 7.38 -10.07 7.12
CA LEU A 149 8.79 -10.17 7.49
C LEU A 149 9.08 -11.46 8.28
N ASN A 150 8.22 -11.80 9.25
CA ASN A 150 8.35 -13.02 10.04
C ASN A 150 8.20 -14.28 9.21
N ILE A 151 7.25 -14.31 8.25
CA ILE A 151 7.09 -15.44 7.33
C ILE A 151 8.34 -15.60 6.46
N VAL A 152 8.87 -14.50 5.90
CA VAL A 152 10.11 -14.53 5.09
C VAL A 152 11.31 -15.00 5.91
N GLN A 153 11.43 -14.53 7.16
CA GLN A 153 12.50 -14.96 8.07
C GLN A 153 12.38 -16.44 8.44
N ALA A 154 11.17 -16.94 8.69
CA ALA A 154 10.91 -18.35 8.99
C ALA A 154 11.27 -19.25 7.79
N VAL A 155 10.84 -18.88 6.58
CA VAL A 155 11.16 -19.61 5.33
C VAL A 155 12.67 -19.64 5.07
N ASN A 156 13.36 -18.53 5.32
CA ASN A 156 14.81 -18.45 5.17
C ASN A 156 15.55 -19.32 6.21
N LYS A 157 15.07 -19.36 7.45
CA LYS A 157 15.63 -20.22 8.50
C LYS A 157 15.46 -21.70 8.14
N LEU A 158 14.27 -22.08 7.69
CA LEU A 158 13.97 -23.45 7.25
C LEU A 158 14.84 -23.87 6.06
N SER A 159 14.99 -22.99 5.07
CA SER A 159 15.85 -23.23 3.90
C SER A 159 17.32 -23.42 4.28
N ARG A 160 17.83 -22.69 5.27
CA ARG A 160 19.19 -22.86 5.81
C ARG A 160 19.35 -24.20 6.53
N THR A 161 18.37 -24.57 7.34
CA THR A 161 18.38 -25.85 8.06
C THR A 161 18.38 -27.04 7.10
N ILE A 162 17.53 -27.01 6.06
CA ILE A 162 17.48 -28.04 5.01
C ILE A 162 18.82 -28.15 4.27
N ARG A 163 19.44 -27.02 3.91
CA ARG A 163 20.76 -27.03 3.26
C ARG A 163 21.84 -27.61 4.18
N LYS A 164 21.77 -27.31 5.48
CA LYS A 164 22.74 -27.82 6.46
C LYS A 164 22.58 -29.33 6.67
N THR A 165 21.36 -29.81 6.87
CA THR A 165 21.07 -31.25 7.00
C THR A 165 21.40 -32.03 5.72
N LYS A 166 21.17 -31.45 4.53
CA LYS A 166 21.59 -32.06 3.27
C LYS A 166 23.12 -32.21 3.19
N LYS A 167 23.87 -31.16 3.55
CA LYS A 167 25.34 -31.21 3.61
C LYS A 167 25.85 -32.17 4.68
N GLU A 168 25.19 -32.29 5.83
CA GLU A 168 25.55 -33.23 6.89
C GLU A 168 25.28 -34.68 6.45
N LYS A 169 24.16 -34.96 5.79
CA LYS A 169 23.88 -36.28 5.18
C LYS A 169 24.87 -36.64 4.07
N GLU A 170 25.23 -35.69 3.21
CA GLU A 170 26.27 -35.87 2.18
C GLU A 170 27.66 -36.13 2.77
N LYS A 171 27.94 -35.62 3.97
CA LYS A 171 29.18 -35.92 4.71
C LYS A 171 29.15 -37.28 5.40
N MET A 172 28.00 -37.68 5.97
CA MET A 172 27.85 -38.99 6.62
C MET A 172 27.75 -40.15 5.63
N GLY A 173 27.25 -39.93 4.42
CA GLY A 173 27.26 -40.93 3.33
C GLY A 173 28.57 -40.99 2.53
N LYS A 174 29.62 -40.29 2.99
CA LYS A 174 30.99 -40.34 2.44
C LYS A 174 32.00 -41.02 3.39
N ILE A 175 31.50 -41.78 4.36
CA ILE A 175 32.25 -42.78 5.14
C ILE A 175 31.90 -44.14 4.55
#